data_AF-M8BBR1-F1
#
_entry.id   AF-M8BBR1-F1
#
_cell.length_a   1.000
_cell.length_b   1.000
_cell.length_c   1.000
_cell.angle_alpha   90.00
_cell.angle_beta   90.00
_cell.angle_gamma   90.00
#
_symmetry.space_group_name_H-M   'P 1'
#
loop_
_entity.id
_entity.type
_entity.pdbx_description
1 polymer ?
#
loop_
_entity_poly.entity_id
_entity_poly.type
_entity_poly.pdbx_seq_one_letter_code
_entity_poly.pdbx_strand_id
1 'polypeptide(L)'
;MINVASDGELILDKPRIKALLMVSVSAAYDDKDKKLDIPTVIFSHAIPLFGMISCALAEDEQDSLLSYLYRQAGMQFWEKKLVSAEGGDYECFSVETVGGTHAQVETTGKTTKYLDEVVIMQSTRLILETVKGAWAVIKPCSIGEVQSTLRTCKEEVNILAVNSSGSTSAVLSFVCDYLDALQLIVEIWWFIQLDDSHAFGHTSLDILLEKLDTSVRRMKCCYAGLNRGLEVQVLEFALLAILCRLFEFGTCSKLVLDKLHWIINHIDGLCADGSYELSDFSKEVKKVFDGNFIDGTPIVNIYTFLEIFDLKPARDFEMLNATTAVLQVRDTDSENPLSYVYGLPVGVTFDMSLCNTSSHDRIWLRMVACQSVQHVFLDLSCFEGNDKMKSCSRVIPFYATPMACSFVLRACLVIECPFGSIGTHQEGHGGPKDCVVQLCDELDVYFVSADTEQRQWSK
;
A
#
# COMPACT_ATOMS: atom_id res chain seq x y z
N MET A 1 24.16 -32.42 -9.58
CA MET A 1 22.99 -33.31 -9.43
C MET A 1 22.22 -32.81 -8.23
N ILE A 2 21.17 -32.01 -8.46
CA ILE A 2 20.33 -31.46 -7.39
C ILE A 2 19.35 -32.57 -7.03
N ASN A 3 19.46 -33.09 -5.81
CA ASN A 3 18.57 -34.13 -5.33
C ASN A 3 17.25 -33.46 -4.94
N VAL A 4 16.23 -33.62 -5.77
CA VAL A 4 14.88 -33.12 -5.51
C VAL A 4 14.21 -34.11 -4.55
N ALA A 5 14.18 -33.78 -3.26
CA ALA A 5 13.31 -34.44 -2.31
C ALA A 5 11.89 -33.89 -2.49
N SER A 6 10.94 -34.78 -2.74
CA SER A 6 9.62 -34.50 -3.32
C SER A 6 8.58 -33.89 -2.37
N ASP A 7 8.97 -33.15 -1.33
CA ASP A 7 8.04 -32.46 -0.42
C ASP A 7 8.61 -31.15 0.14
N GLY A 8 9.71 -30.63 -0.43
CA GLY A 8 10.35 -29.41 0.05
C GLY A 8 9.79 -28.15 -0.59
N GLU A 9 8.91 -27.45 0.11
CA GLU A 9 8.58 -26.05 -0.22
C GLU A 9 9.89 -25.25 -0.29
N LEU A 10 10.16 -24.60 -1.43
CA LEU A 10 11.38 -23.84 -1.66
C LEU A 10 11.30 -22.55 -0.85
N ILE A 11 11.92 -22.54 0.34
CA ILE A 11 12.00 -21.37 1.20
C ILE A 11 12.89 -20.32 0.51
N LEU A 12 12.25 -19.35 -0.15
CA LEU A 12 12.91 -18.28 -0.89
C LEU A 12 13.75 -17.34 0.00
N ASP A 13 13.64 -17.44 1.33
CA ASP A 13 14.37 -16.57 2.26
C ASP A 13 15.87 -16.82 2.37
N LYS A 14 16.37 -17.96 1.87
CA LYS A 14 17.81 -18.23 1.96
C LYS A 14 18.56 -17.50 0.83
N PRO A 15 19.50 -16.58 1.14
CA PRO A 15 20.26 -15.85 0.12
C PRO A 15 20.95 -16.76 -0.90
N ARG A 16 21.41 -17.94 -0.43
CA ARG A 16 22.01 -18.97 -1.29
C ARG A 16 21.02 -19.56 -2.29
N ILE A 17 19.76 -19.77 -1.91
CA ILE A 17 18.72 -20.31 -2.79
C ILE A 17 18.34 -19.26 -3.84
N LYS A 18 18.16 -18.00 -3.42
CA LYS A 18 17.94 -16.87 -4.34
C LYS A 18 19.07 -16.73 -5.36
N ALA A 19 20.32 -16.74 -4.89
CA ALA A 19 21.50 -16.64 -5.77
C ALA A 19 21.59 -17.83 -6.74
N LEU A 20 21.28 -19.05 -6.29
CA LEU A 20 21.27 -20.23 -7.16
C LEU A 20 20.15 -20.17 -8.20
N LEU A 21 18.95 -19.70 -7.84
CA LEU A 21 17.84 -19.48 -8.77
C LEU A 21 18.22 -18.43 -9.81
N MET A 22 18.74 -17.28 -9.37
CA MET A 22 19.19 -16.19 -10.22
C MET A 22 20.27 -16.67 -11.22
N VAL A 23 21.33 -17.32 -10.72
CA VAL A 23 22.39 -17.89 -11.59
C VAL A 23 21.85 -18.94 -12.54
N SER A 24 20.92 -19.81 -12.10
CA SER A 24 20.37 -20.86 -12.96
C SER A 24 19.54 -20.29 -14.11
N VAL A 25 18.74 -19.24 -13.84
CA VAL A 25 17.93 -18.55 -14.85
C VAL A 25 18.84 -17.75 -15.80
N SER A 26 19.82 -17.00 -15.27
CA SER A 26 20.78 -16.26 -16.10
C SER A 26 21.66 -17.17 -16.96
N ALA A 27 22.15 -18.29 -16.42
CA ALA A 27 23.03 -19.21 -17.15
C ALA A 27 22.30 -19.99 -18.25
N ALA A 28 21.01 -20.30 -18.06
CA ALA A 28 20.19 -20.92 -19.10
C ALA A 28 19.88 -19.97 -20.27
N TYR A 29 20.07 -18.67 -20.07
CA TYR A 29 19.76 -17.62 -21.03
C TYR A 29 20.98 -17.20 -21.88
N ASP A 30 22.20 -17.26 -21.34
CA ASP A 30 23.45 -16.92 -22.05
C ASP A 30 23.90 -17.98 -23.08
N ASP A 31 23.38 -19.21 -23.02
CA ASP A 31 23.73 -20.28 -23.96
C ASP A 31 22.95 -20.14 -25.29
N LYS A 32 23.49 -19.30 -26.18
CA LYS A 32 22.92 -18.98 -27.51
C LYS A 32 22.68 -20.20 -28.42
N ASP A 33 23.33 -21.34 -28.14
CA ASP A 33 23.24 -22.55 -28.97
C ASP A 33 22.48 -23.71 -28.30
N LYS A 34 22.12 -23.60 -27.01
CA LYS A 34 21.25 -24.56 -26.32
C LYS A 34 20.39 -23.82 -25.30
N LYS A 35 19.15 -23.49 -25.69
CA LYS A 35 18.10 -23.15 -24.72
C LYS A 35 17.93 -24.34 -23.78
N LEU A 36 18.58 -24.27 -22.63
CA LEU A 36 18.33 -25.20 -21.54
C LEU A 36 16.88 -24.97 -21.12
N ASP A 37 16.00 -25.92 -21.46
CA ASP A 37 14.65 -25.95 -20.90
C ASP A 37 14.81 -26.10 -19.39
N ILE A 38 14.74 -24.98 -18.66
CA ILE A 38 14.75 -25.06 -17.21
C ILE A 38 13.38 -25.63 -16.78
N PRO A 39 13.38 -26.61 -15.88
CA PRO A 39 12.16 -27.25 -15.44
C PRO A 39 11.12 -26.23 -14.96
N THR A 40 9.87 -26.39 -15.40
CA THR A 40 8.74 -25.51 -15.03
C THR A 40 8.61 -25.31 -13.52
N VAL A 41 9.02 -26.31 -12.73
CA VAL A 41 9.08 -26.23 -11.27
C VAL A 41 10.07 -25.16 -10.80
N ILE A 42 11.31 -25.17 -11.30
CA ILE A 42 12.34 -24.17 -10.94
C ILE A 42 11.88 -22.77 -11.36
N PHE A 43 11.25 -22.66 -12.53
CA PHE A 43 10.68 -21.40 -13.00
C PHE A 43 9.55 -20.88 -12.13
N SER A 44 8.60 -21.73 -11.71
CA SER A 44 7.50 -21.29 -10.85
C SER A 44 7.98 -20.68 -9.53
N HIS A 45 9.14 -21.12 -9.03
CA HIS A 45 9.78 -20.54 -7.85
C HIS A 45 10.59 -19.26 -8.13
N ALA A 46 10.92 -18.98 -9.39
CA ALA A 46 11.64 -17.78 -9.80
C ALA A 46 10.71 -16.60 -10.11
N ILE A 47 9.46 -16.84 -10.53
CA ILE A 47 8.49 -15.79 -10.85
C ILE A 47 8.26 -14.79 -9.68
N PRO A 48 8.14 -15.21 -8.40
CA PRO A 48 8.03 -14.25 -7.29
C PRO A 48 9.23 -13.31 -7.15
N LEU A 49 10.39 -13.69 -7.72
CA LEU A 49 11.65 -12.93 -7.71
C LEU A 49 11.92 -12.23 -9.05
N PHE A 50 10.87 -12.08 -9.88
CA PHE A 50 11.00 -11.55 -11.23
C PHE A 50 11.63 -10.16 -11.25
N GLY A 51 11.27 -9.30 -10.30
CA GLY A 51 11.84 -7.95 -10.18
C GLY A 51 13.36 -8.00 -10.05
N MET A 52 13.87 -8.74 -9.06
CA MET A 52 15.31 -8.93 -8.87
C MET A 52 16.00 -9.55 -10.09
N ILE A 53 15.41 -10.57 -10.71
CA ILE A 53 16.00 -11.26 -11.87
C ILE A 53 16.09 -10.30 -13.07
N SER A 54 15.03 -9.53 -13.33
CA SER A 54 14.98 -8.55 -14.42
C SER A 54 16.07 -7.49 -14.25
N CYS A 55 16.22 -6.92 -13.05
CA CYS A 55 17.26 -5.92 -12.78
C CYS A 55 18.70 -6.43 -12.93
N ALA A 56 18.92 -7.74 -12.89
CA ALA A 56 20.25 -8.33 -13.07
C ALA A 56 20.62 -8.56 -14.55
N LEU A 57 19.68 -8.39 -15.48
CA LEU A 57 19.84 -8.64 -16.92
C LEU A 57 19.93 -7.33 -17.71
N ALA A 58 20.56 -7.35 -18.88
CA ALA A 58 20.54 -6.21 -19.81
C ALA A 58 19.14 -6.00 -20.42
N GLU A 59 18.80 -4.79 -20.85
CA GLU A 59 17.45 -4.43 -21.34
C GLU A 59 16.95 -5.35 -22.47
N ASP A 60 17.83 -5.75 -23.40
CA ASP A 60 17.53 -6.67 -24.50
C ASP A 60 17.31 -8.12 -24.05
N GLU A 61 17.86 -8.49 -22.89
CA GLU A 61 17.70 -9.80 -22.25
C GLU A 61 16.43 -9.86 -21.40
N GLN A 62 15.96 -8.72 -20.86
CA GLN A 62 14.71 -8.60 -20.10
C GLN A 62 13.49 -8.90 -20.98
N ASP A 63 13.41 -8.30 -22.17
CA ASP A 63 12.31 -8.53 -23.14
C ASP A 63 12.22 -10.00 -23.56
N SER A 64 13.38 -10.64 -23.69
CA SER A 64 13.48 -12.04 -24.08
C SER A 64 13.14 -12.99 -22.93
N LEU A 65 13.53 -12.67 -21.69
CA LEU A 65 13.09 -13.39 -20.48
C LEU A 65 11.57 -13.30 -20.32
N LEU A 66 10.99 -12.10 -20.49
CA LEU A 66 9.54 -11.86 -20.50
C LEU A 66 8.84 -12.74 -21.54
N SER A 67 9.36 -12.78 -22.78
CA SER A 67 8.80 -13.59 -23.86
C SER A 67 8.86 -15.11 -23.55
N TYR A 68 9.91 -15.55 -22.86
CA TYR A 68 10.10 -16.92 -22.44
C TYR A 68 9.15 -17.30 -21.29
N LEU A 69 9.03 -16.42 -20.28
CA LEU A 69 8.09 -16.57 -19.17
C LEU A 69 6.65 -16.66 -19.66
N TYR A 70 6.27 -15.85 -20.64
CA TYR A 70 4.95 -15.92 -21.26
C TYR A 70 4.68 -17.28 -21.91
N ARG A 71 5.66 -17.82 -22.65
CA ARG A 71 5.55 -19.13 -23.30
C ARG A 71 5.39 -20.27 -22.27
N GLN A 72 6.07 -20.18 -21.14
CA GLN A 72 6.04 -21.22 -20.10
C GLN A 72 4.88 -21.06 -19.12
N ALA A 73 4.37 -19.85 -18.92
CA ALA A 73 3.19 -19.56 -18.10
C ALA A 73 1.88 -20.12 -18.70
N GLY A 74 1.89 -20.63 -19.94
CA GLY A 74 0.82 -21.45 -20.50
C GLY A 74 -0.57 -20.89 -20.25
N MET A 75 -0.89 -19.70 -20.78
CA MET A 75 -2.20 -19.10 -20.60
C MET A 75 -3.30 -19.88 -21.34
N GLN A 76 -3.89 -20.87 -20.67
CA GLN A 76 -5.29 -21.27 -20.94
C GLN A 76 -6.31 -20.38 -20.20
N PHE A 77 -5.85 -19.36 -19.46
CA PHE A 77 -6.70 -18.59 -18.56
C PHE A 77 -7.58 -17.53 -19.25
N TRP A 78 -7.34 -17.23 -20.53
CA TRP A 78 -8.15 -16.27 -21.31
C TRP A 78 -8.95 -16.91 -22.47
N GLU A 79 -8.88 -18.23 -22.66
CA GLU A 79 -9.61 -18.91 -23.74
C GLU A 79 -11.12 -19.10 -23.48
N LYS A 80 -11.63 -18.66 -22.32
CA LYS A 80 -13.06 -18.75 -21.97
C LYS A 80 -13.75 -17.39 -21.84
N LYS A 81 -13.58 -16.51 -22.85
CA LYS A 81 -14.66 -15.57 -23.20
C LYS A 81 -14.56 -15.06 -24.64
N LEU A 82 -14.52 -15.97 -25.62
CA LEU A 82 -14.84 -15.65 -27.03
C LEU A 82 -15.22 -16.93 -27.79
N VAL A 83 -16.34 -17.53 -27.38
CA VAL A 83 -17.16 -18.42 -28.22
C VAL A 83 -18.59 -17.96 -27.93
N SER A 84 -19.40 -17.42 -28.84
CA SER A 84 -19.52 -17.59 -30.29
C SER A 84 -20.19 -16.34 -30.89
N ALA A 85 -19.69 -15.88 -32.04
CA ALA A 85 -20.52 -15.37 -33.13
C ALA A 85 -19.72 -15.52 -34.43
N GLU A 86 -19.82 -16.72 -35.01
CA GLU A 86 -19.69 -17.08 -36.42
C GLU A 86 -18.76 -16.27 -37.35
N GLY A 87 -17.69 -16.95 -37.78
CA GLY A 87 -17.25 -16.92 -39.18
C GLY A 87 -16.01 -16.07 -39.49
N GLY A 88 -14.89 -16.74 -39.78
CA GLY A 88 -13.76 -16.14 -40.50
C GLY A 88 -12.38 -16.61 -40.02
N ASP A 89 -11.83 -17.57 -40.74
CA ASP A 89 -10.44 -18.07 -40.82
C ASP A 89 -9.41 -17.57 -39.78
N TYR A 90 -8.90 -18.54 -39.02
CA TYR A 90 -7.73 -18.40 -38.16
C TYR A 90 -6.46 -18.42 -39.01
N GLU A 91 -5.83 -17.27 -39.19
CA GLU A 91 -4.44 -17.19 -39.62
C GLU A 91 -3.55 -17.07 -38.38
N CYS A 92 -2.98 -18.21 -37.98
CA CYS A 92 -1.90 -18.25 -37.00
C CYS A 92 -0.69 -17.59 -37.65
N PHE A 93 -0.23 -16.45 -37.13
CA PHE A 93 0.93 -15.74 -37.66
C PHE A 93 2.17 -16.63 -37.57
N SER A 94 2.51 -17.22 -38.70
CA SER A 94 3.83 -17.76 -38.98
C SER A 94 4.77 -16.59 -39.25
N VAL A 95 5.94 -16.64 -38.62
CA VAL A 95 7.04 -15.74 -38.91
C VAL A 95 7.60 -16.14 -40.27
N GLU A 96 7.28 -15.36 -41.31
CA GLU A 96 8.10 -15.30 -42.52
C GLU A 96 8.84 -13.97 -42.57
N THR A 97 10.16 -14.08 -42.49
CA THR A 97 11.13 -13.05 -42.85
C THR A 97 11.03 -12.71 -44.33
N VAL A 98 10.65 -11.48 -44.73
CA VAL A 98 11.23 -10.72 -45.86
C VAL A 98 10.95 -9.22 -45.67
N GLY A 99 11.97 -8.41 -46.02
CA GLY A 99 12.15 -6.98 -45.76
C GLY A 99 11.05 -5.99 -46.19
N GLY A 100 11.02 -4.86 -45.50
CA GLY A 100 10.27 -3.65 -45.86
C GLY A 100 10.18 -2.66 -44.70
N THR A 101 10.97 -1.58 -44.78
CA THR A 101 11.14 -0.54 -43.78
C THR A 101 9.88 0.32 -43.57
N HIS A 102 9.72 0.81 -42.33
CA HIS A 102 8.83 1.91 -41.87
C HIS A 102 7.34 1.61 -41.59
N ALA A 103 7.07 1.06 -40.38
CA ALA A 103 6.01 1.50 -39.43
C ALA A 103 5.96 0.52 -38.24
N GLN A 104 6.94 0.56 -37.32
CA GLN A 104 7.05 -0.45 -36.25
C GLN A 104 7.49 0.13 -34.89
N VAL A 105 6.92 1.27 -34.48
CA VAL A 105 7.24 1.88 -33.17
C VAL A 105 6.03 1.98 -32.23
N GLU A 106 4.79 2.05 -32.74
CA GLU A 106 3.60 2.15 -31.87
C GLU A 106 2.97 0.81 -31.46
N THR A 107 3.09 -0.23 -32.29
CA THR A 107 2.51 -1.56 -31.99
C THR A 107 3.40 -2.36 -31.05
N THR A 108 4.71 -2.35 -31.26
CA THR A 108 5.71 -2.98 -30.39
C THR A 108 5.67 -2.40 -28.98
N GLY A 109 5.62 -1.08 -28.81
CA GLY A 109 5.58 -0.41 -27.50
C GLY A 109 4.29 -0.61 -26.69
N LYS A 110 3.16 -0.91 -27.35
CA LYS A 110 1.90 -1.25 -26.65
C LYS A 110 1.87 -2.72 -26.24
N THR A 111 2.39 -3.61 -27.08
CA THR A 111 2.47 -5.05 -26.80
C THR A 111 3.47 -5.35 -25.68
N THR A 112 4.63 -4.69 -25.64
CA THR A 112 5.60 -4.85 -24.54
C THR A 112 5.06 -4.33 -23.21
N LYS A 113 4.40 -3.17 -23.17
CA LYS A 113 3.77 -2.65 -21.93
C LYS A 113 2.67 -3.54 -21.38
N TYR A 114 1.84 -4.10 -22.25
CA TYR A 114 0.80 -5.04 -21.84
C TYR A 114 1.40 -6.35 -21.32
N LEU A 115 2.48 -6.82 -21.95
CA LEU A 115 3.19 -8.04 -21.53
C LEU A 115 3.83 -7.86 -20.15
N ASP A 116 4.43 -6.69 -19.89
CA ASP A 116 5.00 -6.33 -18.60
C ASP A 116 3.94 -6.28 -17.49
N GLU A 117 2.79 -5.64 -17.74
CA GLU A 117 1.68 -5.59 -16.79
C GLU A 117 1.18 -6.98 -16.38
N VAL A 118 1.02 -7.91 -17.33
CA VAL A 118 0.53 -9.26 -17.01
C VAL A 118 1.53 -10.04 -16.15
N VAL A 119 2.83 -9.94 -16.44
CA VAL A 119 3.87 -10.62 -15.67
C VAL A 119 4.01 -10.02 -14.27
N ILE A 120 3.90 -8.69 -14.13
CA ILE A 120 3.86 -8.01 -12.83
C ILE A 120 2.68 -8.48 -12.00
N MET A 121 1.49 -8.59 -12.59
CA MET A 121 0.29 -9.05 -11.88
C MET A 121 0.38 -10.52 -11.46
N GLN A 122 0.97 -11.38 -12.31
CA GLN A 122 1.23 -12.78 -11.96
C GLN A 122 2.26 -12.91 -10.84
N SER A 123 3.32 -12.09 -10.86
CA SER A 123 4.34 -12.03 -9.82
C SER A 123 3.73 -11.58 -8.49
N THR A 124 2.92 -10.51 -8.53
CA THR A 124 2.16 -10.01 -7.37
C THR A 124 1.29 -11.09 -6.75
N ARG A 125 0.56 -11.86 -7.55
CA ARG A 125 -0.27 -12.97 -7.06
C ARG A 125 0.56 -14.05 -6.36
N LEU A 126 1.70 -14.43 -6.95
CA LEU A 126 2.56 -15.45 -6.34
C LEU A 126 3.25 -14.95 -5.07
N ILE A 127 3.60 -13.66 -5.00
CA ILE A 127 4.10 -13.03 -3.77
C ILE A 127 3.06 -13.20 -2.66
N LEU A 128 1.80 -12.91 -2.93
CA LEU A 128 0.73 -13.04 -1.92
C LEU A 128 0.45 -14.49 -1.52
N GLU A 129 0.50 -15.44 -2.46
CA GLU A 129 0.41 -16.87 -2.12
C GLU A 129 1.62 -17.33 -1.28
N THR A 130 2.82 -16.81 -1.55
CA THR A 130 4.01 -17.08 -0.73
C THR A 130 3.84 -16.55 0.69
N VAL A 131 3.33 -15.32 0.82
CA VAL A 131 3.03 -14.69 2.11
C VAL A 131 1.96 -15.48 2.86
N LYS A 132 0.93 -15.96 2.17
CA LYS A 132 -0.09 -16.83 2.75
C LYS A 132 0.48 -18.15 3.25
N GLY A 133 1.35 -18.79 2.48
CA GLY A 133 2.04 -20.02 2.89
C GLY A 133 2.88 -19.80 4.15
N ALA A 134 3.66 -18.71 4.18
CA ALA A 134 4.45 -18.33 5.36
C ALA A 134 3.55 -18.02 6.58
N TRP A 135 2.40 -17.37 6.37
CA TRP A 135 1.44 -17.09 7.44
C TRP A 135 0.87 -18.37 8.07
N ALA A 136 0.54 -19.38 7.26
CA ALA A 136 -0.06 -20.63 7.74
C ALA A 136 0.83 -21.42 8.72
N VAL A 137 2.14 -21.16 8.71
CA VAL A 137 3.11 -21.79 9.61
C VAL A 137 3.51 -20.90 10.79
N ILE A 138 2.84 -19.77 10.98
CA ILE A 138 3.15 -18.83 12.06
C ILE A 138 2.97 -19.48 13.43
N LYS A 139 4.08 -19.54 14.17
CA LYS A 139 4.20 -20.07 15.52
C LYS A 139 5.27 -19.24 16.23
N PRO A 140 5.32 -19.22 17.57
CA PRO A 140 6.36 -18.48 18.31
C PRO A 140 7.77 -18.70 17.73
N CYS A 141 8.14 -19.96 17.45
CA CYS A 141 9.49 -20.28 16.96
C CYS A 141 9.75 -19.93 15.48
N SER A 142 8.73 -19.65 14.66
CA SER A 142 8.84 -19.37 13.22
C SER A 142 8.66 -17.90 12.85
N ILE A 143 8.38 -17.02 13.83
CA ILE A 143 8.15 -15.58 13.58
C ILE A 143 9.30 -14.91 12.84
N GLY A 144 10.56 -15.25 13.16
CA GLY A 144 11.72 -14.70 12.45
C GLY A 144 11.78 -15.11 10.98
N GLU A 145 11.32 -16.32 10.64
CA GLU A 145 11.23 -16.80 9.25
C GLU A 145 10.13 -16.04 8.50
N VAL A 146 8.94 -15.93 9.09
CA VAL A 146 7.81 -15.17 8.51
C VAL A 146 8.18 -13.71 8.26
N GLN A 147 8.86 -13.06 9.22
CA GLN A 147 9.35 -11.69 9.06
C GLN A 147 10.36 -11.56 7.91
N SER A 148 11.23 -12.56 7.73
CA SER A 148 12.15 -12.59 6.59
C SER A 148 11.41 -12.71 5.26
N THR A 149 10.41 -13.61 5.19
CA THR A 149 9.60 -13.79 3.97
C THR A 149 8.89 -12.50 3.61
N LEU A 150 8.23 -11.86 4.58
CA LEU A 150 7.52 -10.60 4.38
C LEU A 150 8.46 -9.48 3.90
N ARG A 151 9.68 -9.41 4.45
CA ARG A 151 10.68 -8.42 4.02
C ARG A 151 11.13 -8.64 2.59
N THR A 152 11.47 -9.89 2.24
CA THR A 152 11.80 -10.28 0.87
C THR A 152 10.69 -9.92 -0.09
N CYS A 153 9.44 -10.26 0.24
CA CYS A 153 8.29 -9.98 -0.60
C CYS A 153 8.10 -8.47 -0.82
N LYS A 154 8.29 -7.66 0.23
CA LYS A 154 8.21 -6.20 0.13
C LYS A 154 9.30 -5.63 -0.77
N GLU A 155 10.53 -6.14 -0.66
CA GLU A 155 11.65 -5.75 -1.54
C GLU A 155 11.31 -6.01 -3.01
N GLU A 156 10.74 -7.18 -3.33
CA GLU A 156 10.29 -7.49 -4.71
C GLU A 156 9.22 -6.53 -5.21
N VAL A 157 8.19 -6.27 -4.40
CA VAL A 157 7.12 -5.34 -4.79
C VAL A 157 7.69 -3.95 -5.07
N ASN A 158 8.64 -3.47 -4.25
CA ASN A 158 9.30 -2.19 -4.48
C ASN A 158 10.08 -2.17 -5.80
N ILE A 159 10.76 -3.26 -6.15
CA ILE A 159 11.48 -3.38 -7.43
C ILE A 159 10.50 -3.34 -8.60
N LEU A 160 9.40 -4.11 -8.53
CA LEU A 160 8.34 -4.10 -9.55
C LEU A 160 7.69 -2.72 -9.69
N ALA A 161 7.58 -1.96 -8.59
CA ALA A 161 6.93 -0.66 -8.59
C ALA A 161 7.69 0.39 -9.40
N VAL A 162 9.04 0.33 -9.45
CA VAL A 162 9.90 1.32 -10.13
C VAL A 162 9.53 1.50 -11.60
N ASN A 163 9.15 0.42 -12.28
CA ASN A 163 8.87 0.41 -13.72
C ASN A 163 7.36 0.43 -14.03
N SER A 164 6.52 0.38 -13.00
CA SER A 164 5.06 0.32 -13.15
C SER A 164 4.43 1.69 -13.35
N SER A 165 3.26 1.74 -13.97
CA SER A 165 2.48 2.98 -14.07
C SER A 165 0.97 2.70 -13.99
N GLY A 166 0.17 3.73 -13.71
CA GLY A 166 -1.29 3.62 -13.71
C GLY A 166 -1.82 2.64 -12.66
N SER A 167 -2.75 1.77 -13.05
CA SER A 167 -3.44 0.86 -12.13
C SER A 167 -2.50 -0.21 -11.55
N THR A 168 -1.55 -0.71 -12.34
CA THR A 168 -0.52 -1.65 -11.87
C THR A 168 0.29 -1.06 -10.72
N SER A 169 0.68 0.21 -10.83
CA SER A 169 1.40 0.93 -9.77
C SER A 169 0.55 1.09 -8.51
N ALA A 170 -0.76 1.32 -8.66
CA ALA A 170 -1.69 1.39 -7.54
C ALA A 170 -1.85 0.03 -6.83
N VAL A 171 -1.90 -1.07 -7.58
CA VAL A 171 -1.93 -2.43 -7.02
C VAL A 171 -0.65 -2.71 -6.24
N LEU A 172 0.53 -2.44 -6.80
CA LEU A 172 1.80 -2.66 -6.12
C LEU A 172 1.93 -1.80 -4.85
N SER A 173 1.50 -0.53 -4.91
CA SER A 173 1.47 0.36 -3.74
C SER A 173 0.54 -0.18 -2.64
N PHE A 174 -0.64 -0.66 -3.01
CA PHE A 174 -1.57 -1.31 -2.07
C PHE A 174 -0.94 -2.56 -1.44
N VAL A 175 -0.28 -3.40 -2.24
CA VAL A 175 0.39 -4.61 -1.73
C VAL A 175 1.54 -4.24 -0.79
N CYS A 176 2.28 -3.17 -1.04
CA CYS A 176 3.26 -2.66 -0.09
C CYS A 176 2.61 -2.27 1.26
N ASP A 177 1.53 -1.48 1.23
CA ASP A 177 0.82 -1.08 2.45
C ASP A 177 0.24 -2.30 3.20
N TYR A 178 -0.24 -3.30 2.46
CA TYR A 178 -0.74 -4.57 2.98
C TYR A 178 0.35 -5.40 3.67
N LEU A 179 1.53 -5.54 3.04
CA LEU A 179 2.67 -6.21 3.63
C LEU A 179 3.19 -5.48 4.88
N ASP A 180 3.13 -4.16 4.90
CA ASP A 180 3.48 -3.36 6.08
C ASP A 180 2.50 -3.60 7.24
N ALA A 181 1.21 -3.69 6.97
CA ALA A 181 0.23 -4.08 7.98
C ALA A 181 0.53 -5.49 8.54
N LEU A 182 0.86 -6.45 7.68
CA LEU A 182 1.22 -7.81 8.12
C LEU A 182 2.50 -7.84 8.96
N GLN A 183 3.54 -7.12 8.56
CA GLN A 183 4.77 -7.02 9.35
C GLN A 183 4.48 -6.47 10.75
N LEU A 184 3.66 -5.41 10.84
CA LEU A 184 3.22 -4.84 12.11
C LEU A 184 2.41 -5.83 12.95
N ILE A 185 1.52 -6.62 12.34
CA ILE A 185 0.76 -7.65 13.05
C ILE A 185 1.69 -8.73 13.60
N VAL A 186 2.68 -9.19 12.83
CA VAL A 186 3.68 -10.17 13.31
C VAL A 186 4.50 -9.60 14.46
N GLU A 187 4.90 -8.33 14.40
CA GLU A 187 5.60 -7.65 15.49
C GLU A 187 4.73 -7.53 16.75
N ILE A 188 3.45 -7.15 16.60
CA ILE A 188 2.48 -7.09 17.71
C ILE A 188 2.27 -8.48 18.31
N TRP A 189 2.13 -9.50 17.48
CA TRP A 189 1.98 -10.88 17.92
C TRP A 189 3.19 -11.31 18.77
N TRP A 190 4.40 -11.07 18.26
CA TRP A 190 5.65 -11.36 18.97
C TRP A 190 5.73 -10.62 20.31
N PHE A 191 5.35 -9.33 20.33
CA PHE A 191 5.31 -8.50 21.54
C PHE A 191 4.37 -9.09 22.59
N ILE A 192 3.14 -9.46 22.19
CA ILE A 192 2.14 -10.05 23.09
C ILE A 192 2.62 -11.41 23.64
N GLN A 193 3.28 -12.23 22.83
CA GLN A 193 3.73 -13.57 23.25
C GLN A 193 4.90 -13.59 24.21
N LEU A 194 5.80 -12.59 24.15
CA LEU A 194 7.05 -12.67 24.90
C LEU A 194 6.92 -12.26 26.37
N ASP A 195 5.86 -11.56 26.79
CA ASP A 195 5.64 -11.00 28.14
C ASP A 195 6.81 -10.12 28.69
N ASP A 196 7.93 -10.05 27.98
CA ASP A 196 9.18 -9.39 28.34
C ASP A 196 9.31 -8.07 27.57
N SER A 197 8.84 -6.99 28.22
CA SER A 197 9.00 -5.60 27.76
C SER A 197 10.45 -5.15 27.52
N HIS A 198 11.44 -5.97 27.87
CA HIS A 198 12.87 -5.67 27.76
C HIS A 198 13.53 -6.15 26.46
N ALA A 199 12.84 -6.99 25.67
CA ALA A 199 13.38 -7.55 24.41
C ALA A 199 13.13 -6.67 23.19
N PHE A 200 12.09 -5.83 23.23
CA PHE A 200 11.89 -4.79 22.22
C PHE A 200 12.77 -3.59 22.56
N GLY A 201 13.46 -3.04 21.55
CA GLY A 201 14.02 -1.69 21.66
C GLY A 201 12.92 -0.68 22.01
N HIS A 202 13.25 0.62 22.12
CA HIS A 202 12.36 1.70 22.58
C HIS A 202 10.95 1.85 21.93
N THR A 203 10.51 0.96 21.02
CA THR A 203 9.18 0.93 20.43
C THR A 203 8.19 0.19 21.35
N SER A 204 7.22 0.92 21.88
CA SER A 204 6.12 0.40 22.68
C SER A 204 4.95 -0.10 21.82
N LEU A 205 4.08 -0.94 22.40
CA LEU A 205 2.95 -1.58 21.70
C LEU A 205 1.95 -0.56 21.14
N ASP A 206 1.70 0.53 21.87
CA ASP A 206 0.91 1.68 21.43
C ASP A 206 1.41 2.27 20.09
N ILE A 207 2.73 2.40 19.90
CA ILE A 207 3.33 2.88 18.65
C ILE A 207 3.08 1.90 17.51
N LEU A 208 3.22 0.59 17.75
CA LEU A 208 2.93 -0.43 16.74
C LEU A 208 1.45 -0.42 16.33
N LEU A 209 0.56 -0.28 17.31
CA LEU A 209 -0.89 -0.19 17.08
C LEU A 209 -1.31 1.11 16.39
N GLU A 210 -0.60 2.22 16.60
CA GLU A 210 -0.81 3.46 15.86
C GLU A 210 -0.35 3.34 14.40
N LYS A 211 0.79 2.69 14.16
CA LYS A 211 1.27 2.38 12.81
C LYS A 211 0.30 1.47 12.05
N LEU A 212 -0.20 0.42 12.71
CA LEU A 212 -1.16 -0.51 12.11
C LEU A 212 -2.47 0.20 11.75
N ASP A 213 -3.03 0.98 12.67
CA ASP A 213 -4.26 1.75 12.41
C ASP A 213 -4.05 2.78 11.28
N THR A 214 -2.86 3.39 11.18
CA THR A 214 -2.51 4.29 10.08
C THR A 214 -2.42 3.56 8.74
N SER A 215 -1.79 2.38 8.69
CA SER A 215 -1.71 1.56 7.47
C SER A 215 -3.11 1.10 7.01
N VAL A 216 -3.94 0.61 7.93
CA VAL A 216 -5.33 0.19 7.64
C VAL A 216 -6.17 1.36 7.11
N ARG A 217 -6.04 2.56 7.73
CA ARG A 217 -6.72 3.76 7.23
C ARG A 217 -6.24 4.13 5.83
N ARG A 218 -4.94 4.01 5.55
CA ARG A 218 -4.37 4.27 4.22
C ARG A 218 -4.95 3.33 3.17
N MET A 219 -4.93 2.02 3.43
CA MET A 219 -5.52 1.02 2.54
C MET A 219 -7.00 1.29 2.23
N LYS A 220 -7.78 1.75 3.22
CA LYS A 220 -9.20 2.04 3.02
C LYS A 220 -9.48 3.35 2.29
N CYS A 221 -8.73 4.42 2.59
CA CYS A 221 -9.07 5.76 2.12
C CYS A 221 -8.30 6.20 0.87
N CYS A 222 -7.15 5.57 0.59
CA CYS A 222 -6.29 5.99 -0.52
C CYS A 222 -6.41 5.07 -1.74
N TYR A 223 -7.23 4.02 -1.69
CA TYR A 223 -7.39 3.10 -2.81
C TYR A 223 -8.87 2.91 -3.14
N ALA A 224 -9.23 3.22 -4.38
CA ALA A 224 -10.56 2.97 -4.93
C ALA A 224 -10.54 1.68 -5.77
N GLY A 225 -11.68 0.98 -5.80
CA GLY A 225 -11.86 -0.25 -6.58
C GLY A 225 -11.43 -1.53 -5.85
N LEU A 226 -11.33 -1.50 -4.51
CA LEU A 226 -11.10 -2.72 -3.72
C LEU A 226 -12.22 -3.72 -4.02
N ASN A 227 -11.84 -4.94 -4.40
CA ASN A 227 -12.80 -6.03 -4.41
C ASN A 227 -13.24 -6.35 -2.97
N ARG A 228 -14.38 -7.02 -2.85
CA ARG A 228 -14.95 -7.33 -1.52
C ARG A 228 -14.03 -8.16 -0.64
N GLY A 229 -13.26 -9.09 -1.20
CA GLY A 229 -12.33 -9.93 -0.44
C GLY A 229 -11.20 -9.12 0.18
N LEU A 230 -10.61 -8.20 -0.58
CA LEU A 230 -9.59 -7.25 -0.09
C LEU A 230 -10.18 -6.32 0.96
N GLU A 231 -11.38 -5.79 0.71
CA GLU A 231 -12.04 -4.91 1.67
C GLU A 231 -12.31 -5.62 2.99
N VAL A 232 -12.81 -6.86 2.98
CA VAL A 232 -12.99 -7.68 4.19
C VAL A 232 -11.65 -7.89 4.91
N GLN A 233 -10.58 -8.26 4.22
CA GLN A 233 -9.27 -8.47 4.85
C GLN A 233 -8.73 -7.19 5.53
N VAL A 234 -8.89 -6.03 4.88
CA VAL A 234 -8.49 -4.72 5.45
C VAL A 234 -9.33 -4.40 6.71
N LEU A 235 -10.61 -4.72 6.70
CA LEU A 235 -11.48 -4.55 7.87
C LEU A 235 -11.14 -5.53 9.00
N GLU A 236 -10.72 -6.75 8.68
CA GLU A 236 -10.23 -7.71 9.66
C GLU A 236 -8.92 -7.26 10.32
N PHE A 237 -8.00 -6.63 9.57
CA PHE A 237 -6.85 -5.95 10.17
C PHE A 237 -7.28 -4.84 11.14
N ALA A 238 -8.33 -4.09 10.78
CA ALA A 238 -8.89 -3.06 11.65
C ALA A 238 -9.47 -3.66 12.95
N LEU A 239 -10.20 -4.78 12.86
CA LEU A 239 -10.71 -5.52 14.00
C LEU A 239 -9.55 -6.00 14.88
N LEU A 240 -8.53 -6.62 14.29
CA LEU A 240 -7.38 -7.12 15.04
C LEU A 240 -6.65 -5.99 15.79
N ALA A 241 -6.46 -4.83 15.16
CA ALA A 241 -5.90 -3.66 15.82
C ALA A 241 -6.74 -3.18 17.02
N ILE A 242 -8.06 -3.19 16.90
CA ILE A 242 -8.98 -2.84 18.00
C ILE A 242 -8.88 -3.86 19.13
N LEU A 243 -8.89 -5.16 18.82
CA LEU A 243 -8.78 -6.23 19.81
C LEU A 243 -7.46 -6.16 20.58
N CYS A 244 -6.34 -5.89 19.88
CA CYS A 244 -5.04 -5.71 20.52
C CYS A 244 -5.03 -4.49 21.47
N ARG A 245 -5.66 -3.37 21.08
CA ARG A 245 -5.82 -2.20 21.96
C ARG A 245 -6.67 -2.53 23.19
N LEU A 246 -7.73 -3.32 23.02
CA LEU A 246 -8.56 -3.76 24.16
C LEU A 246 -7.80 -4.67 25.11
N PHE A 247 -6.92 -5.52 24.58
CA PHE A 247 -6.02 -6.34 25.39
C PHE A 247 -5.03 -5.49 26.19
N GLU A 248 -4.40 -4.48 25.58
CA GLU A 248 -3.40 -3.63 26.23
C GLU A 248 -4.02 -2.73 27.33
N PHE A 249 -5.12 -2.04 27.02
CA PHE A 249 -5.67 -1.01 27.91
C PHE A 249 -6.84 -1.49 28.78
N GLY A 250 -7.35 -2.70 28.55
CA GLY A 250 -8.42 -3.33 29.33
C GLY A 250 -9.77 -2.61 29.37
N THR A 251 -9.90 -1.46 28.72
CA THR A 251 -11.07 -0.58 28.78
C THR A 251 -11.67 -0.36 27.40
N CYS A 252 -12.95 -0.67 27.27
CA CYS A 252 -13.70 -0.49 26.04
C CYS A 252 -14.52 0.79 26.14
N SER A 253 -14.09 1.87 25.46
CA SER A 253 -14.91 3.08 25.39
C SER A 253 -16.09 2.87 24.44
N LYS A 254 -17.19 3.63 24.65
CA LYS A 254 -18.33 3.60 23.73
C LYS A 254 -17.91 3.85 22.28
N LEU A 255 -16.97 4.76 22.06
CA LEU A 255 -16.44 5.05 20.72
C LEU A 255 -15.76 3.82 20.08
N VAL A 256 -14.99 3.06 20.87
CA VAL A 256 -14.33 1.83 20.39
C VAL A 256 -15.37 0.75 20.09
N LEU A 257 -16.38 0.59 20.94
CA LEU A 257 -17.51 -0.32 20.68
C LEU A 257 -18.27 0.06 19.42
N ASP A 258 -18.64 1.33 19.25
CA ASP A 258 -19.39 1.80 18.08
C ASP A 258 -18.59 1.55 16.79
N LYS A 259 -17.27 1.82 16.81
CA LYS A 259 -16.35 1.50 15.69
C LYS A 259 -16.32 0.00 15.41
N LEU A 260 -16.21 -0.84 16.44
CA LEU A 260 -16.17 -2.30 16.31
C LEU A 260 -17.47 -2.86 15.72
N HIS A 261 -18.64 -2.45 16.23
CA HIS A 261 -19.94 -2.86 15.67
C HIS A 261 -20.12 -2.37 14.24
N TRP A 262 -19.67 -1.15 13.93
CA TRP A 262 -19.71 -0.64 12.57
C TRP A 262 -18.90 -1.54 11.62
N ILE A 263 -17.69 -1.94 12.01
CA ILE A 263 -16.85 -2.82 11.20
C ILE A 263 -17.51 -4.20 11.01
N ILE A 264 -17.99 -4.82 12.10
CA ILE A 264 -18.65 -6.14 12.05
C ILE A 264 -19.85 -6.11 11.10
N ASN A 265 -20.74 -5.12 11.26
CA ASN A 265 -21.92 -4.97 10.41
C ASN A 265 -21.54 -4.70 8.94
N HIS A 266 -20.44 -3.98 8.70
CA HIS A 266 -19.95 -3.71 7.36
C HIS A 266 -19.40 -4.99 6.71
N ILE A 267 -18.64 -5.80 7.44
CA ILE A 267 -18.19 -7.13 6.98
C ILE A 267 -19.39 -8.05 6.68
N ASP A 268 -20.39 -8.09 7.58
CA ASP A 268 -21.62 -8.86 7.36
C ASP A 268 -22.34 -8.42 6.08
N GLY A 269 -22.45 -7.10 5.86
CA GLY A 269 -23.06 -6.53 4.67
C GLY A 269 -22.33 -6.93 3.39
N LEU A 270 -20.99 -6.96 3.40
CA LEU A 270 -20.17 -7.41 2.28
C LEU A 270 -20.35 -8.92 1.99
N CYS A 271 -20.69 -9.72 3.00
CA CYS A 271 -20.90 -11.17 2.90
C CYS A 271 -22.37 -11.58 2.68
N ALA A 272 -23.31 -10.63 2.72
CA ALA A 272 -24.74 -10.92 2.84
C ALA A 272 -25.35 -11.68 1.64
N ASP A 273 -24.78 -11.53 0.44
CA ASP A 273 -25.27 -12.20 -0.77
C ASP A 273 -24.70 -13.62 -0.98
N GLY A 274 -23.91 -14.11 -0.03
CA GLY A 274 -23.33 -15.46 -0.06
C GLY A 274 -22.19 -15.63 -1.06
N SER A 275 -21.75 -14.56 -1.74
CA SER A 275 -20.60 -14.60 -2.65
C SER A 275 -19.26 -14.75 -1.92
N TYR A 276 -19.22 -14.36 -0.65
CA TYR A 276 -18.05 -14.43 0.22
C TYR A 276 -18.48 -14.90 1.61
N GLU A 277 -17.76 -15.88 2.17
CA GLU A 277 -18.04 -16.40 3.50
C GLU A 277 -17.26 -15.64 4.57
N LEU A 278 -17.94 -15.33 5.68
CA LEU A 278 -17.29 -14.81 6.88
C LEU A 278 -16.15 -15.73 7.32
N SER A 279 -14.99 -15.17 7.66
CA SER A 279 -13.91 -15.92 8.29
C SER A 279 -14.32 -16.39 9.68
N ASP A 280 -13.64 -17.44 10.17
CA ASP A 280 -13.87 -17.92 11.53
C ASP A 280 -13.45 -16.89 12.58
N PHE A 281 -12.42 -16.09 12.27
CA PHE A 281 -12.06 -14.90 13.03
C PHE A 281 -13.23 -13.92 13.17
N SER A 282 -13.81 -13.48 12.04
CA SER A 282 -14.90 -12.50 12.05
C SER A 282 -16.16 -13.04 12.73
N LYS A 283 -16.47 -14.34 12.57
CA LYS A 283 -17.58 -15.02 13.27
C LYS A 283 -17.38 -15.04 14.78
N GLU A 284 -16.18 -15.39 15.25
CA GLU A 284 -15.90 -15.46 16.69
C GLU A 284 -15.87 -14.06 17.31
N VAL A 285 -15.31 -13.06 16.62
CA VAL A 285 -15.37 -11.66 17.06
C VAL A 285 -16.82 -11.23 17.21
N LYS A 286 -17.64 -11.42 16.16
CA LYS A 286 -19.07 -11.08 16.22
C LYS A 286 -19.77 -11.76 17.40
N LYS A 287 -19.57 -13.06 17.59
CA LYS A 287 -20.15 -13.83 18.69
C LYS A 287 -19.76 -13.29 20.07
N VAL A 288 -18.52 -12.85 20.26
CA VAL A 288 -18.05 -12.28 21.54
C VAL A 288 -18.72 -10.94 21.82
N PHE A 289 -18.88 -10.09 20.80
CA PHE A 289 -19.43 -8.73 20.99
C PHE A 289 -20.96 -8.65 20.85
N ASP A 290 -21.61 -9.65 20.25
CA ASP A 290 -23.08 -9.84 20.29
C ASP A 290 -23.53 -10.49 21.62
N GLY A 291 -22.60 -11.08 22.38
CA GLY A 291 -22.87 -11.74 23.66
C GLY A 291 -23.17 -10.77 24.81
N ASN A 292 -23.79 -11.28 25.88
CA ASN A 292 -24.02 -10.49 27.09
C ASN A 292 -22.69 -10.20 27.81
N PHE A 293 -22.27 -8.94 27.82
CA PHE A 293 -21.13 -8.47 28.60
C PHE A 293 -21.34 -8.76 30.10
N ILE A 294 -20.45 -9.54 30.71
CA ILE A 294 -20.39 -9.66 32.18
C ILE A 294 -19.72 -8.37 32.68
N ASP A 295 -20.40 -7.60 33.54
CA ASP A 295 -19.93 -6.32 34.08
C ASP A 295 -19.52 -5.26 33.03
N GLY A 296 -20.06 -5.35 31.81
CA GLY A 296 -19.84 -4.34 30.76
C GLY A 296 -18.47 -4.38 30.07
N THR A 297 -17.60 -5.35 30.38
CA THR A 297 -16.27 -5.49 29.76
C THR A 297 -16.15 -6.82 29.04
N PRO A 298 -15.88 -6.84 27.71
CA PRO A 298 -15.66 -8.09 27.00
C PRO A 298 -14.35 -8.72 27.46
N ILE A 299 -14.38 -10.00 27.84
CA ILE A 299 -13.16 -10.77 28.06
C ILE A 299 -12.59 -11.13 26.69
N VAL A 300 -11.61 -10.35 26.23
CA VAL A 300 -10.95 -10.56 24.94
C VAL A 300 -9.75 -11.50 25.15
N ASN A 301 -9.85 -12.74 24.68
CA ASN A 301 -8.68 -13.63 24.60
C ASN A 301 -7.95 -13.38 23.27
N ILE A 302 -7.01 -12.43 23.27
CA ILE A 302 -6.29 -12.03 22.07
C ILE A 302 -5.52 -13.18 21.42
N TYR A 303 -5.02 -14.13 22.21
CA TYR A 303 -4.28 -15.29 21.70
C TYR A 303 -5.16 -16.16 20.80
N THR A 304 -6.40 -16.44 21.22
CA THR A 304 -7.36 -17.18 20.39
C THR A 304 -7.68 -16.44 19.10
N PHE A 305 -7.85 -15.11 19.16
CA PHE A 305 -8.12 -14.30 17.98
C PHE A 305 -6.96 -14.28 16.99
N LEU A 306 -5.72 -14.19 17.47
CA LEU A 306 -4.53 -14.29 16.63
C LEU A 306 -4.41 -15.68 16.00
N GLU A 307 -4.67 -16.76 16.75
CA GLU A 307 -4.60 -18.14 16.25
C GLU A 307 -5.63 -18.46 15.15
N ILE A 308 -6.84 -17.90 15.25
CA ILE A 308 -7.91 -18.13 14.25
C ILE A 308 -7.88 -17.09 13.11
N PHE A 309 -6.98 -16.11 13.16
CA PHE A 309 -6.84 -15.11 12.12
C PHE A 309 -6.23 -15.75 10.86
N ASP A 310 -7.06 -15.89 9.83
CA ASP A 310 -6.66 -16.47 8.56
C ASP A 310 -6.33 -15.37 7.54
N LEU A 311 -5.22 -15.56 6.82
CA LEU A 311 -4.82 -14.66 5.77
C LEU A 311 -5.40 -15.13 4.43
N LYS A 312 -6.39 -14.39 3.92
CA LYS A 312 -7.04 -14.68 2.64
C LYS A 312 -6.75 -13.56 1.63
N PRO A 313 -5.52 -13.47 1.09
CA PRO A 313 -5.24 -12.48 0.05
C PRO A 313 -6.15 -12.78 -1.15
N ALA A 314 -6.74 -11.72 -1.71
CA ALA A 314 -7.59 -11.88 -2.88
C ALA A 314 -6.76 -12.42 -4.05
N ARG A 315 -7.39 -13.29 -4.85
CA ARG A 315 -6.74 -13.90 -6.03
C ARG A 315 -6.78 -13.00 -7.26
N ASP A 316 -7.70 -12.05 -7.27
CA ASP A 316 -7.99 -11.18 -8.40
C ASP A 316 -7.90 -9.72 -7.95
N PHE A 317 -6.82 -9.04 -8.33
CA PHE A 317 -6.71 -7.60 -8.19
C PHE A 317 -7.39 -6.98 -9.40
N GLU A 318 -8.60 -6.45 -9.20
CA GLU A 318 -9.23 -5.58 -10.20
C GLU A 318 -8.42 -4.29 -10.38
N MET A 319 -8.82 -3.43 -11.33
CA MET A 319 -8.14 -2.15 -11.56
C MET A 319 -8.28 -1.23 -10.34
N LEU A 320 -7.26 -1.22 -9.49
CA LEU A 320 -7.15 -0.27 -8.39
C LEU A 320 -6.70 1.10 -8.89
N ASN A 321 -7.23 2.13 -8.25
CA ASN A 321 -6.78 3.51 -8.42
C ASN A 321 -6.31 4.05 -7.08
N ALA A 322 -5.05 4.46 -7.02
CA ALA A 322 -4.48 5.10 -5.84
C ALA A 322 -4.76 6.61 -5.88
N THR A 323 -5.34 7.12 -4.80
CA THR A 323 -5.45 8.55 -4.54
C THR A 323 -4.08 9.07 -4.15
N THR A 324 -3.54 9.97 -4.97
CA THR A 324 -2.22 10.56 -4.75
C THR A 324 -2.33 12.07 -4.83
N ALA A 325 -1.39 12.74 -4.16
CA ALA A 325 -1.34 14.19 -4.14
C ALA A 325 0.09 14.69 -4.31
N VAL A 326 0.22 15.85 -4.93
CA VAL A 326 1.48 16.60 -5.03
C VAL A 326 1.24 17.99 -4.50
N LEU A 327 2.10 18.42 -3.58
CA LEU A 327 2.06 19.75 -2.97
C LEU A 327 3.40 20.45 -3.24
N GLN A 328 3.35 21.65 -3.78
CA GLN A 328 4.52 22.46 -4.09
C GLN A 328 4.28 23.93 -3.69
N VAL A 329 5.37 24.64 -3.43
CA VAL A 329 5.40 26.10 -3.27
C VAL A 329 6.44 26.63 -4.25
N ARG A 330 6.12 27.74 -4.93
CA ARG A 330 7.01 28.32 -5.94
C ARG A 330 8.16 29.09 -5.29
N ASP A 331 9.35 28.91 -5.86
CA ASP A 331 10.52 29.77 -5.64
C ASP A 331 10.92 29.93 -4.15
N THR A 332 10.71 28.88 -3.35
CA THR A 332 11.08 28.86 -1.94
C THR A 332 11.94 27.65 -1.61
N ASP A 333 13.10 27.89 -1.03
CA ASP A 333 13.97 26.89 -0.44
C ASP A 333 14.65 27.49 0.80
N SER A 334 15.58 26.75 1.41
CA SER A 334 16.30 27.22 2.58
C SER A 334 17.20 28.44 2.30
N GLU A 335 17.58 28.68 1.03
CA GLU A 335 18.40 29.80 0.60
C GLU A 335 17.55 31.03 0.21
N ASN A 336 16.29 30.79 -0.17
CA ASN A 336 15.30 31.78 -0.62
C ASN A 336 14.04 31.72 0.27
N PRO A 337 14.12 32.12 1.55
CA PRO A 337 12.98 32.09 2.46
C PRO A 337 11.99 33.23 2.17
N LEU A 338 10.71 32.99 2.47
CA LEU A 338 9.67 34.01 2.38
C LEU A 338 9.77 35.01 3.53
N SER A 339 9.63 36.29 3.23
CA SER A 339 9.57 37.33 4.25
C SER A 339 8.23 37.33 4.99
N TYR A 340 8.24 37.53 6.30
CA TYR A 340 7.02 37.69 7.10
C TYR A 340 7.16 38.72 8.22
N VAL A 341 6.03 39.15 8.78
CA VAL A 341 5.97 40.08 9.92
C VAL A 341 5.48 39.33 11.16
N TYR A 342 6.14 39.55 12.29
CA TYR A 342 5.83 38.89 13.55
C TYR A 342 4.35 39.03 13.94
N GLY A 343 3.71 37.91 14.27
CA GLY A 343 2.33 37.88 14.76
C GLY A 343 1.26 38.23 13.74
N LEU A 344 1.63 38.48 12.48
CA LEU A 344 0.68 38.67 11.40
C LEU A 344 0.52 37.37 10.60
N PRO A 345 -0.69 37.07 10.10
CA PRO A 345 -0.89 35.95 9.19
C PRO A 345 -0.03 36.10 7.94
N VAL A 346 0.51 35.00 7.45
CA VAL A 346 1.30 34.97 6.21
C VAL A 346 0.58 34.16 5.14
N GLY A 347 0.46 34.70 3.94
CA GLY A 347 -0.11 34.00 2.79
C GLY A 347 0.95 33.17 2.08
N VAL A 348 0.66 31.89 1.84
CA VAL A 348 1.55 30.99 1.10
C VAL A 348 0.83 30.50 -0.15
N THR A 349 1.47 30.63 -1.30
CA THR A 349 0.93 30.14 -2.57
C THR A 349 1.28 28.67 -2.72
N PHE A 350 0.27 27.80 -2.61
CA PHE A 350 0.43 26.37 -2.82
C PHE A 350 -0.07 25.98 -4.20
N ASP A 351 0.77 25.30 -4.95
CA ASP A 351 0.40 24.56 -6.15
C ASP A 351 0.09 23.11 -5.73
N MET A 352 -1.16 22.69 -5.93
CA MET A 352 -1.69 21.41 -5.48
C MET A 352 -2.19 20.62 -6.68
N SER A 353 -1.80 19.36 -6.78
CA SER A 353 -2.35 18.39 -7.74
C SER A 353 -2.88 17.17 -7.01
N LEU A 354 -4.07 16.72 -7.38
CA LEU A 354 -4.78 15.59 -6.81
C LEU A 354 -5.14 14.61 -7.93
N CYS A 355 -4.89 13.32 -7.71
CA CYS A 355 -5.21 12.26 -8.65
C CYS A 355 -6.20 11.28 -8.05
N ASN A 356 -7.14 10.79 -8.87
CA ASN A 356 -8.15 9.79 -8.53
C ASN A 356 -9.01 10.14 -7.31
N THR A 357 -9.36 11.42 -7.13
CA THR A 357 -10.22 11.88 -6.02
C THR A 357 -11.69 11.96 -6.41
N SER A 358 -12.56 11.57 -5.48
CA SER A 358 -14.01 11.71 -5.57
C SER A 358 -14.47 13.08 -5.07
N SER A 359 -15.61 13.57 -5.56
CA SER A 359 -16.25 14.78 -5.02
C SER A 359 -16.70 14.64 -3.57
N HIS A 360 -16.79 13.40 -3.05
CA HIS A 360 -17.14 13.11 -1.67
C HIS A 360 -15.91 13.05 -0.75
N ASP A 361 -14.70 13.05 -1.30
CA ASP A 361 -13.48 13.00 -0.50
C ASP A 361 -13.28 14.31 0.23
N ARG A 362 -13.05 14.21 1.55
CA ARG A 362 -12.77 15.36 2.40
C ARG A 362 -11.26 15.51 2.53
N ILE A 363 -10.70 16.40 1.71
CA ILE A 363 -9.26 16.66 1.64
C ILE A 363 -8.95 17.98 2.34
N TRP A 364 -7.84 17.99 3.08
CA TRP A 364 -7.41 19.11 3.90
C TRP A 364 -5.94 19.40 3.65
N LEU A 365 -5.58 20.68 3.61
CA LEU A 365 -4.20 21.11 3.79
C LEU A 365 -3.91 21.19 5.29
N ARG A 366 -2.93 20.42 5.75
CA ARG A 366 -2.39 20.52 7.10
C ARG A 366 -1.14 21.38 7.06
N MET A 367 -1.07 22.38 7.92
CA MET A 367 0.09 23.25 8.12
C MET A 367 0.52 23.21 9.58
N VAL A 368 1.81 22.97 9.82
CA VAL A 368 2.39 22.83 11.16
C VAL A 368 3.59 23.76 11.28
N ALA A 369 3.56 24.65 12.27
CA ALA A 369 4.72 25.44 12.65
C ALA A 369 4.85 25.44 14.17
N CYS A 370 6.04 25.13 14.68
CA CYS A 370 6.29 24.97 16.12
C CYS A 370 5.28 23.97 16.76
N GLN A 371 4.40 24.46 17.63
CA GLN A 371 3.33 23.67 18.28
C GLN A 371 1.95 23.93 17.68
N SER A 372 1.86 24.81 16.68
CA SER A 372 0.60 25.20 16.06
C SER A 372 0.30 24.32 14.86
N VAL A 373 -0.93 23.80 14.81
CA VAL A 373 -1.45 23.03 13.69
C VAL A 373 -2.68 23.75 13.15
N GLN A 374 -2.70 23.98 11.84
CA GLN A 374 -3.83 24.58 11.14
C GLN A 374 -4.26 23.63 10.02
N HIS A 375 -5.57 23.38 9.93
CA HIS A 375 -6.16 22.67 8.80
C HIS A 375 -6.99 23.61 7.96
N VAL A 376 -6.92 23.45 6.65
CA VAL A 376 -7.73 24.20 5.68
C VAL A 376 -8.44 23.21 4.78
N PHE A 377 -9.77 23.25 4.80
CA PHE A 377 -10.58 22.41 3.92
C PHE A 377 -10.37 22.83 2.46
N LEU A 378 -10.14 21.83 1.59
CA LEU A 378 -9.96 22.05 0.17
C LEU A 378 -11.24 21.71 -0.56
N ASP A 379 -11.94 22.75 -1.03
CA ASP A 379 -13.10 22.58 -1.89
C ASP A 379 -12.65 22.12 -3.28
N LEU A 380 -12.93 20.85 -3.59
CA LEU A 380 -12.55 20.21 -4.85
C LEU A 380 -13.22 20.86 -6.08
N SER A 381 -14.29 21.63 -5.89
CA SER A 381 -14.90 22.41 -6.98
C SER A 381 -14.01 23.57 -7.46
N CYS A 382 -13.06 24.01 -6.64
CA CYS A 382 -12.07 25.04 -7.01
C CYS A 382 -10.89 24.48 -7.81
N PHE A 383 -10.80 23.16 -8.03
CA PHE A 383 -9.74 22.56 -8.80
C PHE A 383 -10.13 22.44 -10.28
N GLU A 384 -9.19 22.78 -11.15
CA GLU A 384 -9.32 22.63 -12.60
C GLU A 384 -8.74 21.29 -13.04
N GLY A 385 -9.36 20.65 -14.04
CA GLY A 385 -8.87 19.39 -14.58
C GLY A 385 -10.01 18.43 -14.94
N ASN A 386 -9.69 17.13 -14.97
CA ASN A 386 -10.66 16.07 -15.21
C ASN A 386 -10.82 15.19 -13.96
N ASP A 387 -11.68 14.18 -14.01
CA ASP A 387 -11.92 13.31 -12.86
C ASP A 387 -10.70 12.49 -12.41
N LYS A 388 -9.72 12.29 -13.29
CA LYS A 388 -8.49 11.55 -12.99
C LYS A 388 -7.42 12.43 -12.35
N MET A 389 -7.28 13.68 -12.79
CA MET A 389 -6.27 14.61 -12.31
C MET A 389 -6.84 16.03 -12.25
N LYS A 390 -6.75 16.61 -11.06
CA LYS A 390 -7.26 17.96 -10.73
C LYS A 390 -6.12 18.76 -10.11
N SER A 391 -6.01 20.04 -10.47
CA SER A 391 -4.97 20.92 -9.94
C SER A 391 -5.53 22.29 -9.57
N CYS A 392 -4.96 22.93 -8.57
CA CYS A 392 -5.22 24.33 -8.30
C CYS A 392 -3.97 25.02 -7.74
N SER A 393 -3.93 26.34 -7.91
CA SER A 393 -2.93 27.20 -7.28
C SER A 393 -3.66 28.22 -6.43
N ARG A 394 -3.36 28.29 -5.13
CA ARG A 394 -4.08 29.18 -4.22
C ARG A 394 -3.19 29.72 -3.11
N VAL A 395 -3.36 31.00 -2.81
CA VAL A 395 -2.81 31.62 -1.61
C VAL A 395 -3.64 31.21 -0.40
N ILE A 396 -3.02 30.50 0.53
CA ILE A 396 -3.66 30.05 1.77
C ILE A 396 -2.95 30.74 2.95
N PRO A 397 -3.69 31.46 3.81
CA PRO A 397 -3.10 32.13 4.96
C PRO A 397 -2.81 31.15 6.08
N PHE A 398 -1.64 31.27 6.68
CA PHE A 398 -1.28 30.66 7.95
C PHE A 398 -1.38 31.72 9.06
N TYR A 399 -2.27 31.52 10.02
CA TYR A 399 -2.60 32.52 11.04
C TYR A 399 -1.75 32.43 12.30
N ALA A 400 -1.16 31.26 12.58
CA ALA A 400 -0.42 30.98 13.81
C ALA A 400 1.09 31.23 13.65
N THR A 401 1.46 32.37 13.06
CA THR A 401 2.88 32.70 12.85
C THR A 401 3.61 32.90 14.19
N PRO A 402 4.79 32.28 14.38
CA PRO A 402 5.53 32.40 15.64
C PRO A 402 6.23 33.76 15.76
N MET A 403 6.49 34.15 17.01
CA MET A 403 7.30 35.33 17.35
C MET A 403 8.81 35.00 17.31
N ALA A 404 9.33 34.57 16.15
CA ALA A 404 10.72 34.09 15.99
C ALA A 404 11.39 34.66 14.73
N CYS A 405 12.70 34.96 14.73
CA CYS A 405 13.32 35.63 13.57
C CYS A 405 13.23 34.84 12.26
N SER A 406 13.02 33.53 12.37
CA SER A 406 12.75 32.62 11.28
C SER A 406 11.95 31.44 11.80
N PHE A 407 11.19 30.77 10.93
CA PHE A 407 10.55 29.50 11.24
C PHE A 407 10.35 28.65 9.99
N VAL A 408 10.08 27.36 10.19
CA VAL A 408 9.71 26.42 9.12
C VAL A 408 8.24 26.06 9.28
N LEU A 409 7.49 26.22 8.21
CA LEU A 409 6.12 25.74 8.09
C LEU A 409 6.14 24.42 7.33
N ARG A 410 5.70 23.34 7.98
CA ARG A 410 5.57 22.02 7.35
C ARG A 410 4.14 21.86 6.85
N ALA A 411 3.98 21.62 5.56
CA ALA A 411 2.68 21.51 4.93
C ALA A 411 2.51 20.15 4.24
N CYS A 412 1.34 19.53 4.35
CA CYS A 412 1.01 18.33 3.60
C CYS A 412 -0.50 18.25 3.31
N LEU A 413 -0.86 17.49 2.28
CA LEU A 413 -2.24 17.17 1.96
C LEU A 413 -2.66 15.90 2.69
N VAL A 414 -3.83 15.93 3.31
CA VAL A 414 -4.38 14.79 4.06
C VAL A 414 -5.82 14.52 3.64
N ILE A 415 -6.22 13.26 3.62
CA ILE A 415 -7.60 12.81 3.39
C ILE A 415 -8.23 12.37 4.71
N GLU A 416 -9.47 12.79 4.94
CA GLU A 416 -10.24 12.40 6.11
C GLU A 416 -10.89 11.03 5.91
N CYS A 417 -10.72 10.15 6.91
CA CYS A 417 -11.15 8.76 6.88
C CYS A 417 -12.38 8.56 7.79
N PRO A 418 -13.60 8.49 7.25
CA PRO A 418 -14.78 8.15 8.03
C PRO A 418 -14.74 6.65 8.37
N PHE A 419 -14.14 6.30 9.50
CA PHE A 419 -14.03 4.92 9.97
C PHE A 419 -15.03 4.65 11.08
N GLY A 420 -16.33 4.58 10.72
CA GLY A 420 -17.41 4.37 11.69
C GLY A 420 -17.52 5.49 12.73
N SER A 421 -16.91 6.65 12.47
CA SER A 421 -16.95 7.80 13.37
C SER A 421 -18.34 8.42 13.37
N ILE A 422 -19.11 8.10 14.40
CA ILE A 422 -20.17 8.98 14.88
C ILE A 422 -19.41 10.19 15.43
N GLY A 423 -19.27 11.22 14.59
CA GLY A 423 -18.35 12.33 14.83
C GLY A 423 -18.39 12.81 16.28
N THR A 424 -17.24 12.81 16.95
CA THR A 424 -17.11 13.58 18.18
C THR A 424 -17.19 15.03 17.77
N HIS A 425 -18.35 15.65 18.01
CA HIS A 425 -18.48 17.09 17.99
C HIS A 425 -17.54 17.65 19.07
N GLN A 426 -16.27 17.86 18.74
CA GLN A 426 -15.50 18.89 19.40
C GLN A 426 -15.91 20.19 18.73
N GLU A 427 -16.81 20.91 19.40
CA GLU A 427 -17.05 22.32 19.16
C GLU A 427 -15.73 23.07 19.41
N GLY A 428 -14.91 23.16 18.36
CA GLY A 428 -13.60 23.78 18.40
C GLY A 428 -13.09 23.99 16.98
N HIS A 429 -12.89 25.26 16.64
CA HIS A 429 -12.40 25.83 15.38
C HIS A 429 -11.77 24.88 14.34
N GLY A 430 -12.59 24.48 13.35
CA GLY A 430 -12.21 24.35 11.93
C GLY A 430 -11.12 23.34 11.56
N GLY A 431 -11.32 22.05 11.87
CA GLY A 431 -10.45 20.97 11.37
C GLY A 431 -11.24 19.71 10.97
N PRO A 432 -10.53 18.66 10.50
CA PRO A 432 -11.12 17.35 10.23
C PRO A 432 -11.87 16.82 11.46
N LYS A 433 -13.03 16.21 11.26
CA LYS A 433 -13.82 15.59 12.33
C LYS A 433 -13.32 14.20 12.66
N ASP A 434 -12.78 13.52 11.65
CA ASP A 434 -12.27 12.15 11.74
C ASP A 434 -10.75 12.11 11.65
N CYS A 435 -10.19 10.92 11.89
CA CYS A 435 -8.77 10.68 11.66
C CYS A 435 -8.42 10.92 10.19
N VAL A 436 -7.20 11.41 9.93
CA VAL A 436 -6.74 11.69 8.57
C VAL A 436 -5.53 10.84 8.19
N VAL A 437 -5.33 10.66 6.89
CA VAL A 437 -4.16 9.98 6.30
C VAL A 437 -3.44 10.94 5.38
N GLN A 438 -2.12 10.93 5.42
CA GLN A 438 -1.28 11.77 4.57
C GLN A 438 -1.23 11.25 3.12
N LEU A 439 -1.45 12.14 2.16
CA LEU A 439 -1.48 11.85 0.71
C LEU A 439 -0.18 12.19 -0.02
N CYS A 440 0.63 13.10 0.53
CA CYS A 440 1.90 13.55 -0.05
C CYS A 440 2.94 13.76 1.05
N ASP A 441 4.22 13.83 0.69
CA ASP A 441 5.29 14.15 1.63
C ASP A 441 5.10 15.53 2.29
N GLU A 442 5.70 15.72 3.47
CA GLU A 442 5.73 17.03 4.12
C GLU A 442 6.64 17.97 3.32
N LEU A 443 6.09 19.13 2.97
CA LEU A 443 6.80 20.22 2.31
C LEU A 443 7.20 21.27 3.35
N ASP A 444 8.50 21.54 3.45
CA ASP A 444 9.05 22.59 4.28
C ASP A 444 9.01 23.94 3.54
N VAL A 445 8.40 24.94 4.15
CA VAL A 445 8.41 26.34 3.67
C VAL A 445 9.13 27.20 4.70
N TYR A 446 10.20 27.86 4.26
CA TYR A 446 11.09 28.63 5.12
C TYR A 446 10.66 30.09 5.17
N PHE A 447 10.62 30.67 6.38
CA PHE A 447 10.27 32.07 6.60
C PHE A 447 11.35 32.81 7.38
N VAL A 448 11.59 34.07 7.03
CA VAL A 448 12.47 35.00 7.75
C VAL A 448 11.74 36.32 7.99
N SER A 449 11.96 36.91 9.17
CA SER A 449 11.34 38.18 9.54
C SER A 449 11.84 39.33 8.66
N ALA A 450 10.92 40.11 8.10
CA ALA A 450 11.22 41.31 7.32
C ALA A 450 11.96 42.39 8.13
N ASP A 451 11.91 42.35 9.46
CA ASP A 451 12.57 43.32 10.35
C ASP A 451 14.09 43.11 10.44
N THR A 452 14.62 42.01 9.90
CA THR A 452 16.08 41.75 9.90
C THR A 452 16.84 42.57 8.86
N GLU A 453 16.21 42.94 7.73
CA GLU A 453 16.87 43.71 6.66
C GLU A 453 17.09 45.19 7.04
N GLN A 454 16.20 45.80 7.84
CA GLN A 454 16.34 47.20 8.22
C GLN A 454 17.53 47.47 9.17
N ARG A 455 18.10 46.45 9.82
CA ARG A 455 19.25 46.65 10.73
C ARG A 455 20.59 46.75 10.01
N GLN A 456 20.68 46.46 8.71
CA GLN A 456 21.94 46.59 7.96
C GLN A 456 22.23 47.98 7.39
N TRP A 457 21.25 48.90 7.36
CA TRP A 457 21.46 50.29 6.89
C TRP A 457 21.56 51.34 8.00
N SER A 458 21.65 50.90 9.26
CA SER A 458 21.90 51.77 10.41
C SER A 458 23.22 51.42 11.08
N LYS A 459 24.34 51.66 10.40
CA LYS A 459 25.67 51.82 11.00
C LYS A 459 26.46 52.91 10.31
#